data_AF-A0A6I1N0G8-F1
#
_entry.id   AF-A0A6I1N0G8-F1
#
_cell.length_a   1.000
_cell.length_b   1.000
_cell.length_c   1.000
_cell.angle_alpha   90.00
_cell.angle_beta   90.00
_cell.angle_gamma   90.00
#
_symmetry.space_group_name_H-M   'P 1'
#
loop_
_entity.id
_entity.type
_entity.pdbx_description
1 polymer ?
#
loop_
_entity_poly.entity_id
_entity_poly.type
_entity_poly.pdbx_seq_one_letter_code
_entity_poly.pdbx_strand_id
1 'polypeptide(L)' 'MNTQHQNNTGDFRHQAYINPNIAQAVAYWAQEFRVTPSRLIQVVREVGRNVGEVRRQLSR' A
#
# COMPACT_ATOMS: atom_id res chain seq x y z
N MET A 1 17.68 11.01 -15.32
CA MET A 1 16.26 11.42 -15.25
C MET A 1 15.67 10.80 -13.99
N ASN A 2 15.70 11.53 -12.87
CA ASN A 2 15.16 11.06 -11.60
C ASN A 2 13.67 11.37 -11.56
N THR A 3 12.84 10.35 -11.75
CA THR A 3 11.39 10.51 -11.66
C THR A 3 11.01 10.66 -10.18
N GLN A 4 11.08 11.89 -9.69
CA GLN A 4 10.45 12.28 -8.44
C GLN A 4 8.94 12.17 -8.65
N HIS A 5 8.36 10.99 -8.34
CA HIS A 5 6.91 10.84 -8.16
C HIS A 5 6.51 11.56 -6.87
N GLN A 6 6.51 12.89 -6.92
CA GLN A 6 6.01 13.75 -5.87
C GLN A 6 4.64 14.30 -6.27
N ASN A 7 3.65 13.99 -5.44
CA ASN A 7 2.56 14.90 -5.05
C ASN A 7 1.34 15.02 -5.96
N ASN A 8 0.70 13.91 -6.34
CA ASN A 8 -0.73 13.96 -6.67
C ASN A 8 -1.51 12.86 -5.92
N THR A 9 -2.25 13.30 -4.91
CA THR A 9 -3.02 12.52 -3.93
C THR A 9 -4.26 11.89 -4.56
N GLY A 10 -4.08 10.96 -5.50
CA GLY A 10 -5.20 10.28 -6.17
C GLY A 10 -4.83 9.01 -6.95
N ASP A 11 -3.57 8.85 -7.33
CA ASP A 11 -3.12 7.66 -8.05
C ASP A 11 -2.30 6.75 -7.13
N PHE A 12 -3.00 5.94 -6.33
CA PHE A 12 -2.37 4.91 -5.49
C PHE A 12 -1.99 3.66 -6.32
N ARG A 13 -2.65 3.46 -7.46
CA ARG A 13 -2.53 2.28 -8.34
C ARG A 13 -1.13 2.11 -8.94
N HIS A 14 -0.41 3.19 -9.21
CA HIS A 14 0.95 3.13 -9.77
C HIS A 14 2.04 3.30 -8.69
N GLN A 15 1.69 3.32 -7.40
CA GLN A 15 2.68 3.44 -6.33
C GLN A 15 3.28 2.08 -5.99
N ALA A 16 4.61 2.03 -5.92
CA ALA A 16 5.32 0.84 -5.44
C ALA A 16 5.25 0.67 -3.90
N TYR A 17 4.73 1.68 -3.18
CA TYR A 17 4.70 1.71 -1.73
C TYR A 17 3.31 2.10 -1.19
N ILE A 18 2.91 1.46 -0.10
CA ILE A 18 1.69 1.76 0.65
C ILE A 18 2.04 2.76 1.75
N ASN A 19 1.36 3.90 1.77
CA ASN A 19 1.45 4.84 2.89
C ASN A 19 0.33 4.54 3.90
N PRO A 20 0.62 3.91 5.06
CA PRO A 20 -0.40 3.53 6.04
C PRO A 20 -1.01 4.75 6.77
N ASN A 21 -0.43 5.95 6.62
CA ASN A 21 -0.94 7.17 7.24
C ASN A 21 -1.98 7.89 6.37
N ILE A 22 -2.19 7.46 5.12
CA ILE A 22 -3.19 8.02 4.23
C ILE A 22 -4.37 7.05 4.18
N ALA A 23 -5.50 7.45 4.78
CA ALA A 23 -6.69 6.59 4.85
C ALA A 23 -7.17 6.10 3.47
N GLN A 24 -7.09 6.96 2.44
CA GLN A 24 -7.46 6.60 1.07
C GLN A 24 -6.51 5.56 0.44
N ALA A 25 -5.20 5.62 0.76
CA ALA A 25 -4.23 4.63 0.29
C ALA A 25 -4.51 3.27 0.94
N VAL A 26 -4.76 3.26 2.27
CA VAL A 26 -5.11 2.03 3.00
C VAL A 26 -6.41 1.45 2.45
N ALA A 27 -7.45 2.25 2.25
CA ALA A 27 -8.72 1.78 1.71
C ALA A 27 -8.58 1.19 0.30
N TYR A 28 -7.85 1.87 -0.59
CA TYR A 28 -7.59 1.39 -1.95
C TYR A 28 -6.89 0.02 -1.93
N TRP A 29 -5.73 -0.07 -1.27
CA TRP A 29 -4.96 -1.32 -1.24
C TRP A 29 -5.67 -2.43 -0.47
N ALA A 30 -6.44 -2.11 0.57
CA ALA A 30 -7.24 -3.10 1.29
C ALA A 30 -8.32 -3.72 0.38
N GLN A 31 -8.95 -2.90 -0.47
CA GLN A 31 -9.87 -3.37 -1.48
C GLN A 31 -9.18 -4.23 -2.55
N GLU A 32 -8.04 -3.78 -3.09
CA GLU A 32 -7.27 -4.53 -4.10
C GLU A 32 -6.82 -5.90 -3.59
N PHE A 33 -6.35 -5.98 -2.34
CA PHE A 33 -5.95 -7.23 -1.71
C PHE A 33 -7.10 -8.00 -1.07
N ARG A 34 -8.32 -7.45 -1.06
CA ARG A 34 -9.52 -8.02 -0.43
C ARG A 34 -9.32 -8.37 1.05
N VAL A 35 -8.67 -7.49 1.80
CA VAL A 35 -8.43 -7.62 3.23
C VAL A 35 -9.02 -6.44 4.00
N THR A 36 -9.10 -6.55 5.33
CA THR A 36 -9.52 -5.41 6.15
C THR A 36 -8.40 -4.35 6.23
N PRO A 37 -8.74 -3.05 6.36
CA PRO A 37 -7.76 -1.97 6.54
C PRO A 37 -6.80 -2.25 7.71
N SER A 38 -7.31 -2.77 8.81
CA SER A 38 -6.52 -3.13 9.99
C SER A 38 -5.49 -4.22 9.68
N ARG A 39 -5.89 -5.26 8.94
CA ARG A 39 -4.98 -6.34 8.51
C ARG A 39 -3.89 -5.82 7.58
N LEU A 40 -4.26 -4.95 6.64
CA LEU A 40 -3.29 -4.32 5.74
C LEU A 40 -2.25 -3.52 6.53
N ILE A 41 -2.69 -2.69 7.50
CA ILE A 41 -1.79 -1.90 8.34
C ILE A 41 -0.84 -2.80 9.15
N GLN A 42 -1.34 -3.91 9.70
CA GLN A 42 -0.49 -4.87 10.41
C GLN A 42 0.60 -5.43 9.50
N VAL A 43 0.23 -5.91 8.31
CA VAL A 43 1.20 -6.47 7.37
C VAL A 43 2.21 -5.41 6.92
N VAL A 44 1.78 -4.19 6.63
CA VAL A 44 2.69 -3.08 6.29
C VAL A 44 3.67 -2.77 7.43
N ARG A 45 3.28 -2.95 8.69
CA ARG A 45 4.19 -2.81 9.84
C ARG A 45 5.16 -3.99 9.97
N GLU A 46 4.76 -5.18 9.57
CA GLU A 46 5.57 -6.41 9.63
C GLU A 46 6.61 -6.48 8.51
N VAL A 47 6.20 -6.25 7.25
CA VAL A 47 7.07 -6.45 6.06
C VAL A 47 7.51 -5.15 5.40
N GLY A 48 7.08 -4.01 5.94
CA GLY A 48 7.35 -2.70 5.39
C GLY A 48 6.33 -2.26 4.34
N ARG A 49 6.63 -1.14 3.69
CA ARG A 49 5.67 -0.41 2.82
C ARG A 49 5.62 -0.92 1.39
N ASN A 50 6.50 -1.83 0.98
CA ASN A 50 6.56 -2.28 -0.40
C ASN A 50 5.32 -3.11 -0.77
N VAL A 51 4.61 -2.72 -1.84
CA VAL A 51 3.38 -3.39 -2.29
C VAL A 51 3.63 -4.86 -2.64
N GLY A 52 4.78 -5.19 -3.23
CA GLY A 52 5.16 -6.56 -3.58
C GLY A 52 5.35 -7.43 -2.35
N GLU A 53 6.08 -6.95 -1.34
CA GLU A 53 6.26 -7.65 -0.06
C GLU A 53 4.92 -7.89 0.64
N VAL A 54 4.10 -6.84 0.75
CA VAL A 54 2.76 -6.91 1.35
C VAL A 54 1.89 -7.92 0.62
N ARG A 55 1.87 -7.90 -0.71
CA ARG A 55 1.14 -8.87 -1.52
C ARG A 55 1.61 -10.30 -1.27
N ARG A 56 2.92 -10.53 -1.21
CA ARG A 56 3.48 -11.86 -0.90
C ARG A 56 3.05 -12.35 0.48
N GLN A 57 3.06 -11.47 1.48
CA GLN A 57 2.64 -11.82 2.84
C GLN A 57 1.15 -12.11 2.94
N LEU A 58 0.30 -11.40 2.19
CA LEU A 58 -1.15 -11.61 2.15
C LEU A 58 -1.59 -12.80 1.28
N SER A 59 -0.71 -13.31 0.41
CA SER A 59 -0.99 -14.46 -0.46
C SER A 59 -0.49 -15.79 0.13
N ARG A 60 0.05 -15.77 1.35
CA ARG A 60 0.40 -16.97 2.12
C ARG A 60 -0.85 -17.54 2.78
#